data_AF-A0A947D0W5-F1
#
_entry.id   AF-A0A947D0W5-F1
#
_cell.length_a   1.000
_cell.length_b   1.000
_cell.length_c   1.000
_cell.angle_alpha   90.00
_cell.angle_beta   90.00
_cell.angle_gamma   90.00
#
_symmetry.space_group_name_H-M   'P 1'
#
loop_
_entity.id
_entity.type
_entity.pdbx_description
1 polymer ?
#
loop_
_entity_poly.entity_id
_entity_poly.type
_entity_poly.pdbx_seq_one_letter_code
_entity_poly.pdbx_strand_id
1 'polypeptide(L)' 'MRVKRVGLCDLWLLPLAVCALLSGRYDLPLSEIIRPLFHPAPGSEAAIVIYHIRIPRIALALVVGGALAASGAAYQNMFH' A
#
# COMPACT_ATOMS: atom_id res chain seq x y z
N MET A 1 -20.73 -10.89 14.89
CA MET A 1 -21.05 -9.81 13.90
C MET A 1 -19.95 -8.74 13.75
N ARG A 2 -19.02 -8.52 14.72
CA ARG A 2 -17.90 -7.56 14.59
C ARG A 2 -16.84 -7.94 13.55
N VAL A 3 -16.50 -9.22 13.41
CA VAL A 3 -15.45 -9.71 12.47
C VAL A 3 -15.84 -9.48 11.00
N LYS A 4 -17.13 -9.58 10.65
CA LYS A 4 -17.62 -9.30 9.28
C LYS A 4 -17.46 -7.83 8.87
N ARG A 5 -17.40 -6.88 9.81
CA ARG A 5 -17.21 -5.45 9.50
C ARG A 5 -15.74 -5.07 9.30
N VAL A 6 -14.82 -5.73 10.01
CA VAL A 6 -13.37 -5.54 9.79
C VAL A 6 -12.97 -6.03 8.39
N GLY A 7 -13.47 -7.21 7.98
CA GLY A 7 -13.23 -7.73 6.63
C GLY A 7 -13.77 -6.86 5.49
N LEU A 8 -14.75 -5.98 5.76
CA LEU A 8 -15.23 -5.00 4.78
C LEU A 8 -14.28 -3.81 4.62
N CYS A 9 -13.54 -3.43 5.67
CA CYS A 9 -12.49 -2.40 5.59
C CYS A 9 -11.23 -2.93 4.90
N ASP A 10 -10.87 -4.20 5.15
CA ASP A 10 -9.78 -4.87 4.44
C ASP A 10 -10.01 -4.96 2.93
N LEU A 11 -11.28 -5.05 2.50
CA LEU A 11 -11.66 -5.08 1.09
C LEU A 11 -11.21 -3.81 0.32
N TRP A 12 -11.06 -2.68 1.00
CA TRP A 12 -10.63 -1.42 0.39
C TRP A 12 -9.10 -1.24 0.34
N LEU A 13 -8.34 -2.03 1.10
CA LEU A 13 -6.87 -1.90 1.13
C LEU A 13 -6.22 -2.29 -0.20
N LEU A 14 -6.72 -3.35 -0.84
CA LEU A 14 -6.23 -3.81 -2.15
C LEU A 14 -6.36 -2.75 -3.26
N PRO A 15 -7.56 -2.18 -3.54
CA PRO A 15 -7.69 -1.16 -4.56
C PRO A 15 -6.93 0.13 -4.22
N LEU A 16 -6.82 0.49 -2.93
CA LEU A 16 -6.02 1.64 -2.50
C LEU A 16 -4.52 1.43 -2.72
N ALA A 17 -4.01 0.23 -2.45
CA ALA A 17 -2.60 -0.11 -2.73
C ALA A 17 -2.30 -0.07 -4.24
N VAL A 18 -3.24 -0.53 -5.07
CA VAL A 18 -3.13 -0.44 -6.54
C VAL A 18 -3.18 1.03 -7.00
N CYS A 19 -4.10 1.84 -6.47
CA CYS A 19 -4.12 3.29 -6.76
C CYS A 19 -2.85 4.00 -6.29
N ALA A 20 -2.27 3.61 -5.16
CA ALA A 20 -1.00 4.15 -4.67
C ALA A 20 0.19 3.76 -5.57
N LEU A 21 0.13 2.58 -6.19
CA LEU A 21 1.11 2.17 -7.21
C LEU A 21 0.95 2.97 -8.51
N LEU A 22 -0.28 3.33 -8.88
CA LEU A 22 -0.57 4.14 -10.08
C LEU A 22 -0.30 5.63 -9.86
N SER A 23 -0.46 6.13 -8.64
CA SER A 23 -0.27 7.54 -8.30
C SER A 23 1.22 7.86 -8.06
N GLY A 24 1.83 8.61 -8.97
CA GLY A 24 3.19 9.11 -8.80
C GLY A 24 3.53 10.17 -9.84
N ARG A 25 4.52 11.02 -9.54
CA ARG A 25 4.94 12.14 -10.42
C ARG A 25 5.54 11.71 -11.76
N TYR A 26 5.91 10.43 -11.89
CA TYR A 26 6.35 9.87 -13.15
C TYR A 26 5.15 9.25 -13.85
N ASP A 27 4.79 9.80 -15.00
CA ASP A 27 3.81 9.25 -15.95
C ASP A 27 4.36 7.95 -16.53
N LEU A 28 4.24 6.88 -15.75
CA LEU A 28 4.56 5.53 -16.20
C LEU A 28 3.29 4.93 -16.79
N PRO A 29 3.29 4.52 -18.06
CA PRO A 29 2.16 3.80 -18.63
C PRO A 29 1.91 2.51 -17.84
N LEU A 30 0.65 2.08 -17.69
CA LEU A 30 0.29 0.88 -16.93
C LEU A 30 1.11 -0.35 -17.33
N SER A 31 1.48 -0.47 -18.62
CA SER A 31 2.35 -1.53 -19.13
C SER A 31 3.73 -1.56 -18.48
N GLU A 32 4.31 -0.40 -18.16
CA GLU A 32 5.60 -0.26 -17.46
C GLU A 32 5.49 -0.43 -15.93
N ILE A 33 4.29 -0.47 -15.37
CA ILE A 33 4.08 -0.79 -13.95
C ILE A 33 3.90 -2.30 -13.78
N ILE A 34 3.16 -2.93 -14.69
CA ILE A 34 2.84 -4.37 -14.62
C ILE A 34 4.03 -5.21 -15.10
N ARG A 35 4.77 -4.77 -16.14
CA ARG A 35 5.94 -5.53 -16.64
C ARG A 35 7.02 -5.77 -15.59
N PRO A 36 7.52 -4.76 -14.87
CA PRO A 36 8.56 -4.97 -13.85
C PRO A 36 8.10 -5.88 -12.71
N LEU A 37 6.79 -5.89 -12.42
CA LEU A 37 6.20 -6.71 -11.37
C LEU A 37 6.28 -8.21 -11.67
N PHE A 38 6.16 -8.59 -12.95
CA PHE A 38 6.22 -10.00 -13.41
C PHE A 38 7.56 -10.38 -14.06
N HIS A 39 8.24 -9.41 -14.66
CA HIS A 39 9.54 -9.54 -15.32
C HIS A 39 10.40 -8.36 -14.87
N PRO A 40 11.14 -8.49 -13.76
CA PRO A 40 12.07 -7.46 -13.33
C PRO A 40 13.14 -7.30 -14.43
N ALA A 41 13.03 -6.25 -15.22
CA ALA A 41 14.06 -5.86 -16.18
C ALA A 41 15.07 -4.98 -15.42
N PRO A 42 16.25 -5.52 -15.04
CA PRO A 42 17.25 -4.75 -14.33
C PRO A 42 17.77 -3.63 -15.24
N GLY A 43 17.52 -2.37 -14.88
CA GLY A 43 18.08 -1.19 -15.56
C GLY A 43 17.08 -0.14 -16.05
N SER A 44 15.77 -0.38 -16.00
CA SER A 44 14.79 0.67 -16.29
C SER A 44 14.59 1.59 -15.09
N GLU A 45 14.60 2.92 -15.30
CA GLU A 45 14.25 3.91 -14.26
C GLU A 45 12.89 3.60 -13.61
N ALA A 46 11.95 3.06 -14.41
CA ALA A 46 10.65 2.57 -13.94
C ALA A 46 10.78 1.53 -12.83
N ALA A 47 11.65 0.54 -13.02
CA ALA A 47 11.85 -0.55 -12.07
C ALA A 47 12.47 -0.04 -10.76
N ILE A 48 13.43 0.89 -10.86
CA ILE A 48 14.05 1.51 -9.68
C ILE A 48 13.00 2.29 -8.88
N VAL A 49 12.21 3.14 -9.54
CA VAL A 49 11.16 3.93 -8.87
C VAL A 49 10.12 3.01 -8.21
N ILE A 50 9.71 1.92 -8.86
CA ILE A 50 8.73 1.00 -8.29
C ILE A 50 9.31 0.24 -7.08
N TYR A 51 10.46 -0.42 -7.24
CA TYR A 51 11.03 -1.30 -6.21
C TYR A 51 11.73 -0.57 -5.08
N HIS A 52 12.42 0.55 -5.36
CA HIS A 52 13.18 1.28 -4.34
C HIS A 52 12.43 2.48 -3.75
N ILE A 53 11.34 2.96 -4.38
CA ILE A 53 10.62 4.14 -3.91
C ILE A 53 9.16 3.83 -3.57
N ARG A 54 8.37 3.32 -4.53
CA ARG A 54 6.91 3.15 -4.35
C ARG A 54 6.57 2.00 -3.38
N ILE A 55 7.09 0.79 -3.63
CA ILE A 55 6.85 -0.38 -2.76
C ILE A 55 7.25 -0.12 -1.30
N PRO A 56 8.47 0.35 -0.98
CA PRO A 56 8.86 0.59 0.41
C PRO A 56 8.00 1.67 1.08
N ARG A 57 7.58 2.72 0.35
CA ARG A 57 6.66 3.73 0.89
C ARG A 57 5.29 3.14 1.24
N ILE A 58 4.72 2.30 0.37
CA ILE A 58 3.43 1.66 0.61
C ILE A 58 3.53 0.72 1.83
N ALA A 59 4.62 -0.05 1.93
CA ALA A 59 4.87 -0.91 3.08
C ALA A 59 4.94 -0.12 4.39
N LEU A 60 5.66 1.00 4.40
CA LEU A 60 5.73 1.90 5.56
C LEU A 60 4.35 2.48 5.91
N ALA A 61 3.58 2.92 4.93
CA ALA A 61 2.24 3.45 5.16
C ALA A 61 1.30 2.42 5.81
N LEU A 62 1.37 1.15 5.39
CA LEU A 62 0.60 0.07 5.98
C LEU A 62 1.00 -0.21 7.43
N VAL A 63 2.31 -0.30 7.72
CA VAL A 63 2.81 -0.56 9.07
C VAL A 63 2.46 0.59 10.01
N VAL A 64 2.75 1.83 9.61
CA VAL A 64 2.50 3.01 10.45
C VAL A 64 1.00 3.22 10.65
N GLY A 65 0.20 3.10 9.59
CA GLY A 65 -1.26 3.21 9.68
C GLY A 65 -1.86 2.14 10.60
N GLY A 66 -1.41 0.89 10.47
CA GLY A 66 -1.84 -0.21 11.34
C GLY A 66 -1.45 0.00 12.80
N ALA A 67 -0.22 0.45 13.07
CA ALA A 67 0.25 0.75 14.42
C ALA A 67 -0.55 1.89 15.07
N LEU A 68 -0.84 2.96 14.31
CA LEU A 68 -1.62 4.08 14.80
C LEU A 68 -3.07 3.66 15.11
N ALA A 69 -3.68 2.85 14.24
CA ALA A 69 -5.03 2.33 14.45
C ALA A 69 -5.11 1.42 15.69
N ALA A 70 -4.12 0.53 15.88
CA ALA A 70 -4.04 -0.36 17.04
C ALA A 70 -3.87 0.42 18.34
N SER A 71 -2.98 1.42 18.34
CA SER A 71 -2.77 2.32 19.50
C SER A 71 -4.05 3.10 19.85
N GLY A 72 -4.72 3.66 18.83
CA GLY A 72 -5.99 4.36 19.02
C GLY A 72 -7.09 3.46 19.61
N ALA A 73 -7.22 2.23 19.12
CA ALA A 73 -8.17 1.25 19.66
C ALA A 73 -7.85 0.85 21.11
N ALA A 74 -6.57 0.69 21.46
CA ALA A 74 -6.13 0.38 22.81
C ALA A 74 -6.46 1.51 23.79
N TYR A 75 -6.15 2.77 23.42
CA TYR A 75 -6.50 3.93 24.25
C TYR A 75 -8.01 4.12 24.38
N GLN A 76 -8.78 3.92 23.30
CA GLN A 76 -10.23 3.96 23.35
C GLN A 76 -10.83 2.88 24.26
N ASN A 77 -10.17 1.72 24.43
CA ASN A 77 -10.61 0.66 25.33
C ASN A 77 -10.16 0.86 26.79
N MET A 78 -9.12 1.65 27.01
CA MET A 78 -8.59 1.91 28.36
C MET A 78 -9.30 3.08 29.05
N PHE A 79 -9.75 4.06 28.27
CA PHE A 79 -10.38 5.29 28.77
C PHE A 79 -11.91 5.35 28.59
N HIS A 80 -12.51 4.32 27.98
CA HIS A 80 -13.93 3.99 28.11
C HIS A 80 -14.09 2.80 29.04
#